data_AF-A0A8T6DCN8-F1
#
_entry.id   AF-A0A8T6DCN8-F1
#
_cell.length_a   1.000
_cell.length_b   1.000
_cell.length_c   1.000
_cell.angle_alpha   90.00
_cell.angle_beta   90.00
_cell.angle_gamma   90.00
#
_symmetry.space_group_name_H-M   'P 1'
#
loop_
_entity.id
_entity.type
_entity.pdbx_description
1 polymer ?
#
loop_
_entity_poly.entity_id
_entity_poly.type
_entity_poly.pdbx_seq_one_letter_code
_entity_poly.pdbx_strand_id
1 'polypeptide(L)' 'MMDKQSNERWKPTEEERAAYNAGMDTAMRRAAIKARKRAIETTGSVPTWRDGKIVYDTEVWPAD' A
#
# COMPACT_ATOMS: atom_id res chain seq x y z
N MET A 1 40.25 -22.49 -8.97
CA MET A 1 40.07 -21.10 -8.50
C MET A 1 38.58 -20.85 -8.50
N MET A 2 37.96 -20.55 -7.36
CA MET A 2 36.55 -20.16 -7.33
C MET A 2 36.47 -18.68 -7.67
N ASP A 3 35.83 -18.36 -8.79
CA ASP A 3 35.49 -16.99 -9.16
C ASP A 3 34.59 -16.41 -8.08
N LYS A 4 35.13 -15.43 -7.34
CA LYS A 4 34.34 -14.58 -6.46
C LYS A 4 33.36 -13.84 -7.35
N GLN A 5 32.11 -14.32 -7.42
CA GLN A 5 30.99 -13.52 -7.89
C GLN A 5 31.00 -12.24 -7.04
N SER A 6 31.41 -11.14 -7.66
CA SER A 6 31.29 -9.81 -7.08
C SER A 6 29.80 -9.59 -6.84
N ASN A 7 29.40 -9.74 -5.58
CA ASN A 7 28.09 -9.34 -5.10
C ASN A 7 28.08 -7.81 -5.04
N GLU A 8 28.18 -7.16 -6.21
CA GLU A 8 27.91 -5.74 -6.34
C GLU A 8 26.42 -5.57 -6.04
N ARG A 9 26.16 -5.32 -4.76
CA ARG A 9 24.85 -5.01 -4.20
C ARG A 9 24.29 -3.84 -5.00
N TRP A 10 23.45 -4.13 -5.98
CA TRP A 10 22.83 -3.13 -6.84
C TRP A 10 22.25 -2.01 -5.97
N LYS A 11 22.73 -0.78 -6.17
CA LYS A 11 22.23 0.41 -5.48
C LYS A 11 21.36 1.17 -6.48
N PRO A 12 20.03 1.20 -6.29
CA PRO A 12 19.16 1.99 -7.15
C PRO A 12 19.59 3.45 -7.11
N THR A 13 19.53 4.10 -8.26
CA THR A 13 19.55 5.56 -8.36
C THR A 13 18.38 6.16 -7.57
N GLU A 14 18.47 7.45 -7.25
CA GLU A 14 17.40 8.15 -6.51
C GLU A 14 16.08 8.14 -7.30
N GLU A 15 16.16 8.26 -8.63
CA GLU A 15 15.01 8.21 -9.54
C GLU A 15 14.36 6.82 -9.56
N GLU A 16 15.16 5.74 -9.66
CA GLU A 16 14.64 4.37 -9.58
C GLU A 16 14.01 4.06 -8.22
N ARG A 17 14.59 4.61 -7.14
CA ARG A 17 14.03 4.49 -5.80
C ARG A 17 12.71 5.26 -5.66
N ALA A 18 12.61 6.46 -6.24
CA ALA A 18 11.38 7.23 -6.26
C ALA A 18 10.28 6.52 -7.06
N ALA A 19 10.59 5.98 -8.23
CA ALA A 19 9.65 5.20 -9.04
C ALA A 19 9.19 3.92 -8.33
N TYR A 20 10.10 3.21 -7.69
CA TYR A 20 9.78 2.03 -6.86
C TYR A 20 8.85 2.39 -5.71
N ASN A 21 9.13 3.48 -4.97
CA ASN A 21 8.29 3.95 -3.87
C ASN A 21 6.89 4.37 -4.36
N ALA A 22 6.79 5.08 -5.49
CA ALA A 22 5.50 5.43 -6.09
C ALA A 22 4.66 4.18 -6.46
N GLY A 23 5.34 3.13 -6.95
CA GLY A 23 4.74 1.83 -7.19
C GLY A 23 4.25 1.16 -5.89
N MET A 24 5.02 1.23 -4.81
CA MET A 24 4.63 0.72 -3.50
C MET A 24 3.43 1.46 -2.92
N ASP A 25 3.39 2.78 -2.99
CA ASP A 25 2.26 3.58 -2.50
C ASP A 25 0.97 3.21 -3.25
N THR A 26 1.07 3.06 -4.57
CA THR A 26 -0.04 2.60 -5.41
C THR A 26 -0.50 1.19 -5.01
N ALA A 27 0.44 0.27 -4.77
CA ALA A 27 0.14 -1.09 -4.34
C ALA A 27 -0.51 -1.13 -2.95
N MET A 28 0.00 -0.34 -1.99
CA MET A 28 -0.55 -0.21 -0.65
C MET A 28 -1.96 0.38 -0.70
N ARG A 29 -2.21 1.41 -1.53
CA ARG A 29 -3.55 1.99 -1.70
C ARG A 29 -4.54 0.95 -2.21
N ARG A 30 -4.16 0.16 -3.22
CA ARG A 30 -4.97 -0.96 -3.72
C ARG A 30 -5.23 -2.03 -2.66
N ALA A 31 -4.21 -2.39 -1.88
CA ALA A 31 -4.35 -3.36 -0.80
C ALA A 31 -5.30 -2.86 0.30
N ALA A 32 -5.18 -1.59 0.69
CA ALA A 32 -6.05 -0.96 1.68
C ALA A 32 -7.53 -0.93 1.23
N ILE A 33 -7.79 -0.59 -0.04
CA ILE A 33 -9.16 -0.62 -0.61
C ILE A 33 -9.72 -2.04 -0.57
N LYS A 34 -8.93 -3.05 -0.96
CA LYS A 34 -9.34 -4.45 -0.92
C LYS A 34 -9.63 -4.93 0.50
N ALA A 35 -8.77 -4.59 1.46
CA ALA A 35 -8.98 -4.92 2.87
C ALA A 35 -10.25 -4.28 3.42
N ARG A 36 -10.49 -3.01 3.11
CA ARG A 36 -11.68 -2.27 3.52
C ARG A 36 -12.95 -2.87 2.95
N LYS A 37 -12.96 -3.19 1.65
CA LYS A 37 -14.09 -3.88 0.99
C LYS A 37 -14.46 -5.15 1.74
N ARG A 38 -13.47 -6.01 2.00
CA ARG A 38 -13.69 -7.28 2.70
C ARG A 38 -14.20 -7.09 4.12
N ALA A 39 -13.68 -6.08 4.83
CA ALA A 39 -14.16 -5.76 6.17
C ALA A 39 -15.64 -5.36 6.12
N ILE A 40 -16.03 -4.43 5.24
CA ILE A 40 -17.44 -4.03 5.05
C ILE A 40 -18.33 -5.23 4.68
N GLU A 41 -17.89 -6.10 3.76
CA GLU A 41 -18.63 -7.31 3.39
C GLU A 41 -18.82 -8.27 4.58
N THR A 42 -17.90 -8.28 5.54
CA THR A 42 -17.95 -9.19 6.70
C THR A 42 -18.72 -8.60 7.88
N THR A 43 -18.56 -7.30 8.14
CA THR A 43 -19.05 -6.62 9.36
C THR A 43 -20.15 -5.60 9.09
N GLY A 44 -20.48 -5.33 7.82
CA GLY A 44 -21.43 -4.30 7.38
C GLY A 44 -20.86 -2.88 7.37
N SER A 45 -19.82 -2.60 8.16
CA SER A 45 -19.19 -1.27 8.23
C SER A 45 -17.75 -1.31 8.78
N VAL A 46 -16.98 -0.25 8.53
CA VAL A 46 -15.61 -0.06 9.03
C VAL A 46 -15.50 1.26 9.78
N PRO A 47 -14.89 1.29 10.98
CA PRO A 47 -14.64 2.53 11.70
C PRO A 47 -13.56 3.38 11.02
N THR A 48 -13.81 4.68 10.96
CA THR A 48 -12.95 5.69 10.32
C THR A 48 -12.90 6.94 11.17
N TRP A 49 -11.75 7.59 11.23
CA TRP A 49 -11.60 8.85 11.95
C TRP A 49 -11.94 10.02 11.02
N ARG A 50 -12.96 10.81 11.36
CA ARG A 50 -13.40 12.00 10.62
C ARG A 50 -13.76 13.10 11.60
N ASP A 51 -13.19 14.28 11.43
CA ASP A 51 -13.48 15.49 12.23
C ASP A 51 -13.41 15.27 13.75
N GLY A 52 -12.39 14.53 14.21
CA GLY A 52 -12.16 14.25 15.63
C GLY A 52 -13.09 13.21 16.23
N LYS A 53 -13.85 12.48 15.41
CA LYS A 53 -14.80 11.45 15.83
C LYS A 53 -14.61 10.15 15.03
N ILE A 54 -15.05 9.04 15.60
CA ILE A 54 -15.15 7.76 14.87
C ILE A 54 -16.51 7.72 14.16
N VAL A 55 -16.48 7.53 12.85
CA VAL A 55 -17.65 7.31 11.99
C VAL A 55 -17.55 5.93 11.34
N TYR A 56 -18.68 5.26 11.13
CA TYR A 56 -18.73 3.93 10.52
C TYR A 56 -19.12 4.08 9.05
N ASP A 57 -18.17 3.84 8.17
CA ASP A 57 -18.40 3.89 6.73
C ASP A 57 -18.87 2.50 6.25
N THR A 58 -19.89 2.49 5.42
CA THR A 58 -20.45 1.29 4.76
C THR A 58 -20.03 1.17 3.30
N GLU A 59 -19.24 2.11 2.80
CA GLU A 59 -18.84 2.22 1.40
C GLU A 59 -17.33 2.14 1.22
N VAL A 60 -16.92 1.67 0.04
CA VAL A 60 -15.53 1.59 -0.39
C VAL A 60 -15.25 2.76 -1.30
N TRP A 61 -14.31 3.63 -0.91
CA TRP A 61 -13.89 4.76 -1.74
C TRP A 61 -12.99 4.29 -2.89
N PRO A 62 -13.11 4.90 -4.07
CA PRO A 62 -12.25 4.58 -5.21
C PRO A 62 -10.76 4.91 -4.92
N ALA A 63 -9.87 4.21 -5.64
CA ALA A 63 -8.49 4.65 -5.80
C ALA A 63 -8.47 5.58 -7.01
N ASP A 64 -8.79 6.85 -6.78
CA ASP A 64 -8.46 7.95 -7.69
C ASP A 64 -6.94 8.04 -7.91
#